data_AF-A0A920T1C9-F1
#
_entry.id   AF-A0A920T1C9-F1
#
_cell.length_a   1.000
_cell.length_b   1.000
_cell.length_c   1.000
_cell.angle_alpha   90.00
_cell.angle_beta   90.00
_cell.angle_gamma   90.00
#
_symmetry.space_group_name_H-M   'P 1'
#
loop_
_entity.id
_entity.type
_entity.pdbx_description
1 polymer ?
#
loop_
_entity_poly.entity_id
_entity_poly.type
_entity_poly.pdbx_seq_one_letter_code
_entity_poly.pdbx_strand_id
1 'polypeptide(L)'
;MCPSYMATREEKHTTRGRANALRAAMSGGLSTNNFTSEDLIDVLDLCLECKSCKSECPSDVDMAKIKYEYLYQHHKTHKIPLRSKIVADIHKISSLSAPLAPIANLFNRSTPVKFLFEKTVGFDRNRPAPKVVRQTFEKWFEGHESTSPTPRGKVVLFHDTFLNFNHPSIGISQPEYLKLLDSKWLY
;
A
#
# COMPACT_ATOMS: atom_id res chain seq x y z
N MET A 1 -11.97 9.50 -13.27
CA MET A 1 -12.40 8.24 -13.90
C MET A 1 -11.61 7.11 -13.26
N CYS A 2 -12.20 5.92 -13.06
CA CYS A 2 -11.49 4.85 -12.34
C CYS A 2 -10.27 4.29 -13.12
N PRO A 3 -9.07 4.21 -12.50
CA PRO A 3 -7.88 3.68 -13.16
C PRO A 3 -8.01 2.23 -13.65
N SER A 4 -8.70 1.36 -12.93
CA SER A 4 -8.89 -0.03 -13.37
C SER A 4 -9.78 -0.15 -14.60
N TYR A 5 -10.74 0.76 -14.80
CA TYR A 5 -11.49 0.82 -16.06
C TYR A 5 -10.60 1.25 -17.23
N MET A 6 -9.69 2.22 -17.03
CA MET A 6 -8.75 2.63 -18.09
C MET A 6 -7.87 1.47 -18.57
N ALA A 7 -7.50 0.57 -17.65
CA ALA A 7 -6.70 -0.61 -17.95
C ALA A 7 -7.50 -1.76 -18.58
N THR A 8 -8.68 -2.07 -18.05
CA THR A 8 -9.46 -3.27 -18.45
C THR A 8 -10.48 -2.99 -19.56
N ARG A 9 -10.99 -1.75 -19.63
CA ARG A 9 -12.12 -1.33 -20.49
C ARG A 9 -13.43 -2.09 -20.22
N GLU A 10 -13.53 -2.82 -19.11
CA GLU A 10 -14.74 -3.55 -18.72
C GLU A 10 -15.65 -2.69 -17.84
N GLU A 11 -16.95 -2.68 -18.15
CA GLU A 11 -17.93 -1.85 -17.44
C GLU A 11 -17.96 -2.11 -15.93
N LYS A 12 -17.75 -3.35 -15.49
CA LYS A 12 -17.74 -3.72 -14.06
C LYS A 12 -16.69 -2.94 -13.25
N HIS A 13 -15.64 -2.42 -13.90
CA HIS A 13 -14.58 -1.66 -13.24
C HIS A 13 -14.79 -0.14 -13.27
N THR A 14 -15.91 0.35 -13.82
CA THR A 14 -16.29 1.76 -13.70
C THR A 14 -16.84 2.06 -12.30
N THR A 15 -16.88 3.34 -11.92
CA THR A 15 -17.54 3.76 -10.67
C THR A 15 -19.02 3.37 -10.67
N ARG A 16 -19.70 3.53 -11.82
CA ARG A 16 -21.10 3.17 -12.01
C ARG A 16 -21.33 1.66 -11.89
N GLY A 17 -20.47 0.85 -12.51
CA GLY A 17 -20.52 -0.62 -12.45
C GLY A 17 -20.43 -1.11 -11.01
N ARG A 18 -19.47 -0.59 -10.24
CA ARG A 18 -19.31 -0.90 -8.81
C ARG A 18 -20.51 -0.47 -7.96
N ALA A 19 -21.00 0.75 -8.16
CA ALA A 19 -22.15 1.25 -7.43
C ALA A 19 -23.41 0.41 -7.71
N ASN A 20 -23.61 0.00 -8.97
CA ASN A 20 -24.73 -0.87 -9.34
C ASN A 20 -24.60 -2.28 -8.78
N ALA A 21 -23.41 -2.88 -8.80
CA ALA A 21 -23.16 -4.19 -8.20
C ALA A 21 -23.43 -4.18 -6.69
N LEU A 22 -22.97 -3.13 -6.00
CA LEU A 22 -23.25 -2.94 -4.58
C LEU A 22 -24.75 -2.75 -4.31
N ARG A 23 -25.42 -1.91 -5.11
CA ARG A 23 -26.87 -1.70 -5.00
C ARG A 23 -27.60 -3.03 -5.15
N ALA A 24 -27.24 -3.84 -6.13
CA ALA A 24 -27.82 -5.17 -6.33
C ALA A 24 -27.56 -6.09 -5.13
N ALA A 25 -26.36 -6.07 -4.55
CA ALA A 25 -26.06 -6.84 -3.34
C ALA A 25 -26.94 -6.43 -2.15
N MET A 26 -27.13 -5.12 -1.94
CA MET A 26 -27.91 -4.58 -0.82
C MET A 26 -29.43 -4.73 -1.02
N SER A 27 -29.91 -4.64 -2.26
CA SER A 27 -31.33 -4.79 -2.59
C SER A 27 -31.78 -6.23 -2.76
N GLY A 28 -30.88 -7.19 -2.50
CA GLY A 28 -31.14 -8.62 -2.68
C GLY A 28 -31.32 -9.08 -4.13
N GLY A 29 -30.70 -8.36 -5.08
CA GLY A 29 -30.67 -8.69 -6.50
C GLY A 29 -29.55 -9.66 -6.91
N LEU A 30 -28.71 -10.10 -5.96
CA LEU A 30 -27.69 -11.13 -6.20
C LEU A 30 -28.18 -12.49 -5.72
N SER A 31 -27.75 -13.56 -6.41
CA SER A 31 -28.16 -14.96 -6.19
C SER A 31 -27.99 -15.44 -4.74
N THR A 32 -27.00 -14.89 -4.03
CA THR A 32 -26.65 -15.27 -2.66
C THR A 32 -27.27 -14.35 -1.59
N ASN A 33 -28.02 -13.32 -1.99
CA ASN A 33 -28.70 -12.36 -1.09
C ASN A 33 -27.83 -11.82 0.05
N ASN A 34 -26.51 -11.75 -0.18
CA ASN A 34 -25.54 -11.49 0.85
C ASN A 34 -24.57 -10.39 0.41
N PHE A 35 -24.50 -9.35 1.24
CA PHE A 35 -23.53 -8.26 1.11
C PHE A 35 -22.09 -8.77 1.11
N THR A 36 -21.81 -9.94 1.69
CA THR A 36 -20.46 -10.54 1.73
C THR A 36 -20.24 -11.62 0.67
N SER A 37 -21.03 -11.63 -0.40
CA SER A 37 -20.88 -12.57 -1.51
C SER A 37 -19.53 -12.44 -2.24
N GLU A 38 -19.04 -13.58 -2.75
CA GLU A 38 -17.83 -13.61 -3.59
C GLU A 38 -18.05 -12.87 -4.91
N ASP A 39 -19.25 -12.90 -5.50
CA ASP A 39 -19.55 -12.15 -6.74
C ASP A 39 -19.23 -10.64 -6.63
N LEU A 40 -19.36 -10.06 -5.44
CA LEU A 40 -19.05 -8.65 -5.20
C LEU A 40 -17.53 -8.40 -5.06
N ILE A 41 -16.72 -9.41 -4.66
CA ILE A 41 -15.26 -9.30 -4.60
C ILE A 41 -14.71 -9.03 -5.99
N ASP A 42 -15.22 -9.70 -7.03
CA ASP A 42 -14.69 -9.61 -8.39
C ASP A 42 -14.79 -8.19 -8.98
N VAL A 43 -15.85 -7.47 -8.62
CA VAL A 43 -16.08 -6.08 -9.06
C VAL A 43 -15.20 -5.11 -8.26
N LEU A 44 -14.95 -5.42 -6.98
CA LEU A 44 -14.22 -4.57 -6.03
C LEU A 44 -12.71 -4.87 -5.98
N ASP A 45 -12.25 -6.01 -6.47
CA ASP A 45 -10.86 -6.47 -6.32
C ASP A 45 -9.89 -5.48 -6.97
N LEU A 46 -10.14 -5.10 -8.24
CA LEU A 46 -9.35 -4.09 -8.96
C LEU A 46 -9.64 -2.64 -8.52
N CYS A 47 -10.44 -2.41 -7.48
CA CYS A 47 -10.63 -1.06 -6.93
C CYS A 47 -9.39 -0.67 -6.11
N LEU A 48 -8.61 0.29 -6.61
CA LEU A 48 -7.40 0.80 -5.95
C LEU A 48 -7.67 1.79 -4.80
N GLU A 49 -8.94 2.02 -4.46
CA GLU A 49 -9.33 2.95 -3.38
C GLU A 49 -8.79 4.38 -3.57
N CYS A 50 -8.48 4.78 -4.82
CA CYS A 50 -7.91 6.08 -5.16
C CYS A 50 -8.81 7.29 -4.86
N LYS A 51 -10.04 7.07 -4.39
CA LYS A 51 -11.06 8.08 -4.04
C LYS A 51 -11.49 9.04 -5.17
N SER A 52 -11.10 8.80 -6.43
CA SER A 52 -11.62 9.56 -7.59
C SER A 52 -13.16 9.47 -7.69
N CYS A 53 -13.76 8.36 -7.28
CA CYS A 53 -15.21 8.21 -7.17
C CYS A 53 -15.86 9.26 -6.24
N LYS A 54 -15.22 9.60 -5.12
CA LYS A 54 -15.74 10.59 -4.17
C LYS A 54 -15.65 12.00 -4.75
N SER A 55 -14.51 12.33 -5.37
CA SER A 55 -14.29 13.68 -5.92
C SER A 55 -15.11 13.96 -7.19
N GLU A 56 -15.44 12.93 -7.97
CA GLU A 56 -16.14 13.09 -9.26
C GLU A 56 -17.64 12.80 -9.20
N CYS A 57 -18.14 12.18 -8.13
CA CYS A 57 -19.56 11.89 -8.00
C CYS A 57 -20.31 13.14 -7.50
N PRO A 58 -21.32 13.65 -8.25
CA PRO A 58 -22.12 14.80 -7.80
C PRO A 58 -22.95 14.50 -6.54
N SER A 59 -23.03 13.24 -6.13
CA SER A 59 -23.73 12.78 -4.92
C SER A 59 -22.77 12.37 -3.80
N ASP A 60 -21.48 12.71 -3.89
CA ASP A 60 -20.45 12.45 -2.88
C ASP A 60 -20.30 10.96 -2.45
N VAL A 61 -20.57 10.03 -3.38
CA VAL A 61 -20.45 8.59 -3.10
C VAL A 61 -18.99 8.19 -2.98
N ASP A 62 -18.60 7.73 -1.79
CA ASP A 62 -17.26 7.24 -1.49
C ASP A 62 -17.18 5.71 -1.63
N MET A 63 -16.87 5.24 -2.85
CA MET A 63 -16.70 3.80 -3.08
C MET A 63 -15.50 3.19 -2.36
N ALA A 64 -14.50 3.99 -1.97
CA ALA A 64 -13.38 3.48 -1.18
C ALA A 64 -13.85 3.14 0.23
N LYS A 65 -14.61 4.05 0.86
CA LYS A 65 -15.21 3.81 2.18
C LYS A 65 -16.14 2.59 2.17
N ILE A 66 -16.97 2.46 1.15
CA ILE A 66 -17.85 1.32 0.97
C ILE A 66 -17.04 0.01 0.84
N LYS A 67 -15.97 0.01 0.04
CA LYS A 67 -15.10 -1.16 -0.10
C LYS A 67 -14.50 -1.56 1.25
N TYR A 68 -14.10 -0.61 2.10
CA TYR A 68 -13.59 -0.92 3.45
C TYR A 68 -14.64 -1.64 4.30
N GLU A 69 -15.88 -1.16 4.31
CA GLU A 69 -16.96 -1.81 5.05
C GLU A 69 -17.25 -3.22 4.50
N TYR A 70 -17.30 -3.37 3.17
CA TYR A 70 -17.45 -4.66 2.53
C TYR A 70 -16.33 -5.63 2.94
N LEU A 71 -15.06 -5.23 2.83
CA LEU A 71 -13.92 -6.08 3.19
C LEU A 71 -13.95 -6.45 4.68
N TYR A 72 -14.34 -5.52 5.55
CA TYR A 72 -14.49 -5.77 6.99
C TYR A 72 -15.54 -6.86 7.25
N GLN A 73 -16.74 -6.72 6.67
CA GLN A 73 -17.81 -7.72 6.85
C GLN A 73 -17.44 -9.05 6.18
N HIS A 74 -16.87 -9.02 4.98
CA HIS A 74 -16.42 -10.20 4.26
C HIS A 74 -15.38 -11.00 5.07
N HIS A 75 -14.41 -10.33 5.69
CA HIS A 75 -13.37 -10.99 6.47
C HIS A 75 -13.77 -11.40 7.90
N LYS A 76 -15.01 -11.10 8.34
CA LYS A 76 -15.57 -11.74 9.54
C LYS A 76 -15.89 -13.21 9.30
N THR A 77 -16.28 -13.57 8.08
CA THR A 77 -16.67 -14.94 7.73
C THR A 77 -15.64 -15.63 6.83
N HIS A 78 -14.80 -14.87 6.13
CA HIS A 78 -13.77 -15.39 5.23
C HIS A 78 -12.36 -15.07 5.72
N LYS A 79 -11.42 -15.97 5.45
CA LYS A 79 -10.01 -15.77 5.84
C LYS A 79 -9.41 -14.59 5.07
N ILE A 80 -8.60 -13.79 5.76
CA ILE A 80 -7.78 -12.75 5.11
C ILE A 80 -6.68 -13.45 4.28
N PRO A 81 -6.52 -13.12 2.98
CA PRO A 81 -5.49 -13.70 2.13
C PRO A 81 -4.08 -13.50 2.71
N LEU A 82 -3.22 -14.49 2.54
CA LEU A 82 -1.82 -14.40 2.99
C LEU A 82 -1.09 -13.21 2.36
N ARG A 83 -1.35 -12.94 1.08
CA ARG A 83 -0.84 -11.77 0.35
C ARG A 83 -1.16 -10.46 1.08
N SER A 84 -2.40 -10.30 1.52
CA SER A 84 -2.85 -9.09 2.23
C SER A 84 -2.15 -8.94 3.58
N LYS A 85 -1.94 -10.04 4.31
CA LYS A 85 -1.19 -10.03 5.57
C LYS A 85 0.27 -9.62 5.37
N ILE A 86 0.94 -10.18 4.35
CA ILE A 86 2.33 -9.84 4.01
C ILE A 86 2.46 -8.34 3.69
N VAL A 87 1.53 -7.78 2.92
CA VAL A 87 1.54 -6.35 2.59
C VAL A 87 1.22 -5.49 3.81
N ALA A 88 0.28 -5.90 4.66
CA ALA A 88 -0.05 -5.18 5.89
C ALA A 88 1.14 -5.14 6.87
N ASP A 89 1.90 -6.23 6.97
CA ASP A 89 3.08 -6.34 7.83
C ASP A 89 4.39 -5.89 7.15
N ILE A 90 4.31 -5.15 6.04
CA ILE A 90 5.50 -4.79 5.23
C ILE A 90 6.58 -4.06 6.04
N HIS A 91 6.18 -3.25 7.02
CA HIS A 91 7.11 -2.58 7.92
C HIS A 91 7.94 -3.60 8.73
N LYS A 92 7.28 -4.57 9.37
CA LYS A 92 7.93 -5.62 10.15
C LYS A 92 8.82 -6.51 9.29
N ILE A 93 8.36 -6.86 8.09
CA ILE A 93 9.16 -7.65 7.14
C ILE A 93 10.40 -6.86 6.70
N SER A 94 10.25 -5.55 6.45
CA SER A 94 11.36 -4.68 6.04
C SER A 94 12.36 -4.49 7.17
N SER A 95 11.90 -4.28 8.41
CA SER A 95 12.78 -4.11 9.57
C SER A 95 13.59 -5.37 9.88
N LEU A 96 12.98 -6.56 9.75
CA LEU A 96 13.67 -7.85 9.91
C LEU A 96 14.65 -8.15 8.78
N SER A 97 14.34 -7.73 7.55
CA SER A 97 15.18 -8.02 6.37
C SER A 97 16.31 -7.00 6.17
N ALA A 98 16.20 -5.78 6.69
CA ALA A 98 17.19 -4.72 6.50
C ALA A 98 18.61 -5.10 6.96
N PRO A 99 18.84 -5.69 8.15
CA PRO A 99 20.18 -6.16 8.56
C PRO A 99 20.79 -7.19 7.59
N LEU A 100 19.93 -7.99 6.96
CA LEU A 100 20.30 -9.04 6.02
C LEU A 100 20.07 -8.63 4.55
N ALA A 101 20.02 -7.33 4.23
CA ALA A 101 19.60 -6.85 2.93
C ALA A 101 20.30 -7.49 1.71
N PRO A 102 21.62 -7.75 1.71
CA PRO A 102 22.26 -8.43 0.57
C PRO A 102 21.68 -9.83 0.32
N ILE A 103 21.42 -10.59 1.39
CA ILE A 103 20.83 -11.93 1.33
C ILE A 103 19.37 -11.82 0.91
N ALA A 104 18.58 -10.97 1.57
CA ALA A 104 17.18 -10.75 1.24
C ALA A 104 16.99 -10.34 -0.23
N ASN A 105 17.83 -9.44 -0.75
CA ASN A 105 17.78 -9.01 -2.14
C ASN A 105 18.23 -10.10 -3.13
N LEU A 106 19.13 -11.01 -2.74
CA LEU A 106 19.50 -12.17 -3.55
C LEU A 106 18.31 -13.13 -3.68
N PHE A 107 17.63 -13.45 -2.57
CA PHE A 107 16.40 -14.25 -2.57
C PHE A 107 15.30 -13.57 -3.42
N ASN A 108 15.08 -12.27 -3.25
CA ASN A 108 14.08 -11.50 -3.99
C ASN A 108 14.32 -11.46 -5.51
N ARG A 109 15.57 -11.67 -5.96
CA ARG A 109 15.92 -11.71 -7.39
C ARG A 109 15.85 -13.12 -7.99
N SER A 110 15.82 -14.15 -7.16
CA SER A 110 15.83 -15.55 -7.58
C SER A 110 14.54 -15.94 -8.30
N THR A 111 14.66 -16.41 -9.56
CA THR A 111 13.51 -16.86 -10.37
C THR A 111 12.73 -18.02 -9.73
N PRO A 112 13.38 -19.06 -9.15
CA PRO A 112 12.67 -20.09 -8.40
C PRO A 112 11.84 -19.54 -7.23
N VAL A 113 12.39 -18.57 -6.48
CA VAL A 113 11.69 -17.94 -5.35
C VAL A 113 10.48 -17.17 -5.85
N LYS A 114 10.63 -16.36 -6.91
CA LYS A 114 9.51 -15.62 -7.51
C LYS A 114 8.42 -16.55 -8.03
N PHE A 115 8.79 -17.66 -8.68
CA PHE A 115 7.83 -18.66 -9.14
C PHE A 115 7.06 -19.29 -7.96
N LEU A 116 7.76 -19.64 -6.88
CA LEU A 116 7.13 -20.17 -5.68
C LEU A 116 6.16 -19.16 -5.06
N PHE A 117 6.55 -17.89 -4.96
CA PHE A 117 5.70 -16.81 -4.44
C PHE A 117 4.47 -16.57 -5.32
N GLU A 118 4.59 -16.66 -6.64
CA GLU A 118 3.45 -16.58 -7.55
C GLU A 118 2.45 -17.70 -7.28
N LYS A 119 2.94 -18.95 -7.15
CA LYS A 119 2.06 -20.11 -6.95
C LYS A 119 1.45 -20.22 -5.56
N THR A 120 2.09 -19.67 -4.53
CA THR A 120 1.67 -19.82 -3.13
C THR A 120 0.99 -18.56 -2.57
N VAL A 121 1.51 -17.37 -2.90
CA VAL A 121 1.05 -16.08 -2.36
C VAL A 121 0.28 -15.27 -3.41
N GLY A 122 0.48 -15.53 -4.70
CA GLY A 122 -0.21 -14.81 -5.78
C GLY A 122 0.42 -13.45 -6.13
N PHE A 123 1.72 -13.28 -5.89
CA PHE A 123 2.48 -12.17 -6.46
C PHE A 123 3.03 -12.54 -7.83
N ASP A 124 2.71 -11.74 -8.86
CA ASP A 124 3.21 -11.97 -10.22
C ASP A 124 4.75 -11.99 -10.26
N ARG A 125 5.36 -13.03 -10.85
CA ARG A 125 6.83 -13.18 -10.91
C ARG A 125 7.55 -12.05 -11.66
N ASN A 126 6.85 -11.36 -12.58
CA ASN A 126 7.39 -10.25 -13.35
C ASN A 126 7.40 -8.96 -12.53
N ARG A 127 6.69 -8.91 -11.40
CA ARG A 127 6.76 -7.78 -10.48
C ARG A 127 8.10 -7.81 -9.76
N PRO A 128 8.94 -6.76 -9.90
CA PRO A 128 10.16 -6.66 -9.10
C PRO A 128 9.79 -6.50 -7.63
N ALA A 129 10.35 -7.35 -6.77
CA ALA A 129 10.23 -7.19 -5.33
C ALA A 129 10.97 -5.91 -4.89
N PRO A 130 10.42 -5.16 -3.91
CA PRO A 130 11.08 -3.97 -3.38
C PRO A 130 12.48 -4.32 -2.86
N LYS A 131 13.48 -3.55 -3.27
CA LYS A 131 14.85 -3.70 -2.76
C LYS A 131 14.88 -3.19 -1.33
N VAL A 132 15.43 -3.96 -0.40
CA VAL A 132 15.66 -3.50 0.98
C VAL A 132 17.11 -3.03 1.12
N VAL A 133 17.38 -2.06 1.97
CA VAL A 133 18.73 -1.54 2.24
C VAL A 133 19.19 -1.80 3.67
N ARG A 134 20.51 -1.90 3.87
CA ARG A 134 21.12 -2.03 5.21
C ARG A 134 21.20 -0.68 5.94
N GLN A 135 21.63 0.34 5.21
CA GLN A 135 21.64 1.73 5.65
C GLN A 135 20.22 2.27 5.44
N THR A 136 19.40 2.23 6.49
CA THR A 136 18.05 2.81 6.46
C THR A 136 18.12 4.33 6.55
N PHE A 137 17.02 5.02 6.25
CA PHE A 137 16.94 6.46 6.43
C PHE A 137 17.21 6.85 7.88
N GLU A 138 16.54 6.22 8.85
CA GLU A 138 16.75 6.44 10.29
C GLU A 138 18.21 6.27 10.70
N LYS A 139 18.86 5.17 10.31
CA LYS A 139 20.29 4.92 10.65
C LYS A 139 21.24 5.94 10.04
N TRP A 140 20.95 6.37 8.81
CA TRP A 140 21.72 7.44 8.19
C TRP A 140 21.49 8.74 8.97
N PHE A 141 20.24 9.04 9.28
CA PHE A 141 19.80 10.26 9.93
C PHE A 141 20.38 10.42 11.34
N GLU A 142 20.40 9.35 12.15
CA GLU A 142 21.01 9.34 13.50
C GLU A 142 22.51 9.70 13.49
N GLY A 143 23.20 9.44 12.38
CA GLY A 143 24.61 9.81 12.20
C GLY A 143 24.85 11.23 11.67
N HIS A 144 23.79 12.01 11.41
CA HIS A 144 23.88 13.36 10.83
C HIS A 144 23.26 14.40 11.78
N GLU A 145 24.11 15.02 12.60
CA GLU A 145 23.73 16.15 13.43
C GLU A 145 23.65 17.46 12.62
N SER A 146 22.78 18.36 13.06
CA SER A 146 22.71 19.71 12.50
C SER A 146 24.02 20.45 12.74
N THR A 147 24.58 21.01 11.68
CA THR A 147 25.71 21.94 11.76
C THR A 147 25.29 23.39 11.56
N SER A 148 23.98 23.69 11.63
CA SER A 148 23.48 25.05 11.38
C SER A 148 23.97 26.01 12.48
N PRO A 149 24.74 27.06 12.13
CA PRO A 149 25.24 28.02 13.11
C PRO A 149 24.13 28.90 13.72
N THR A 150 22.92 28.88 13.14
CA THR A 150 21.74 29.58 13.66
C THR A 150 20.55 28.62 13.69
N PRO A 151 20.13 28.18 14.89
CA PRO A 151 18.87 27.49 15.13
C PRO A 151 17.67 28.22 14.52
N ARG A 152 16.83 27.53 13.73
CA ARG A 152 15.59 28.09 13.15
C ARG A 152 14.31 27.57 13.81
N GLY A 153 14.44 26.80 14.90
CA GLY A 153 13.33 26.16 15.61
C GLY A 153 13.36 24.63 15.47
N LYS A 154 12.33 23.96 16.01
CA LYS A 154 12.22 22.50 15.98
C LYS A 154 11.45 22.04 14.75
N VAL A 155 11.94 21.00 14.09
CA VAL A 155 11.28 20.37 12.94
C VAL A 155 11.07 18.90 13.24
N VAL A 156 9.85 18.40 12.99
CA VAL A 156 9.53 16.98 13.06
C VAL A 156 9.37 16.46 11.64
N LEU A 157 10.19 15.47 11.28
CA LEU A 157 10.10 14.79 9.99
C LEU A 157 9.40 13.44 10.18
N PHE A 158 8.29 13.26 9.49
CA PHE A 158 7.62 11.96 9.38
C PHE A 158 8.08 11.28 8.09
N HIS A 159 8.74 10.13 8.21
CA HIS A 159 9.05 9.27 7.08
C HIS A 159 8.14 8.04 7.06
N ASP A 160 7.93 7.50 5.87
CA ASP A 160 7.21 6.23 5.72
C ASP A 160 8.17 5.02 5.72
N THR A 161 7.58 3.83 5.67
CA THR A 161 8.31 2.54 5.61
C THR A 161 9.21 2.44 4.37
N PHE A 162 8.76 2.94 3.22
CA PHE A 162 9.49 2.81 1.96
C PHE A 162 10.66 3.78 1.89
N LEU A 163 10.51 5.01 2.39
CA LEU A 163 11.59 5.96 2.56
C LEU A 163 12.66 5.36 3.47
N ASN A 164 12.27 4.70 4.56
CA ASN A 164 13.24 4.14 5.50
C ASN A 164 13.99 2.93 4.94
N PHE A 165 13.28 1.94 4.40
CA PHE A 165 13.86 0.63 4.09
C PHE A 165 14.14 0.38 2.60
N ASN A 166 13.58 1.15 1.68
CA ASN A 166 13.70 0.90 0.24
C ASN A 166 14.43 2.01 -0.51
N HIS A 167 14.10 3.27 -0.20
CA HIS A 167 14.55 4.44 -0.95
C HIS A 167 15.05 5.56 -0.02
N PRO A 168 16.00 5.29 0.91
CA PRO A 168 16.52 6.32 1.81
C PRO A 168 17.18 7.47 1.04
N SER A 169 17.70 7.20 -0.16
CA SER A 169 18.30 8.22 -1.02
C SER A 169 17.36 9.37 -1.32
N ILE A 170 16.04 9.13 -1.39
CA ILE A 170 15.05 10.19 -1.65
C ILE A 170 14.97 11.17 -0.47
N GLY A 171 15.05 10.67 0.77
CA GLY A 171 15.07 11.50 1.97
C GLY A 171 16.40 12.22 2.15
N ILE A 172 17.50 11.54 1.80
CA ILE A 172 18.86 12.08 1.88
C ILE A 172 19.10 13.17 0.83
N SER A 173 18.58 13.01 -0.39
CA SER A 173 18.85 13.89 -1.52
C SER A 173 18.07 15.21 -1.51
N GLN A 174 17.41 15.56 -0.41
CA GLN A 174 16.74 16.85 -0.25
C GLN A 174 17.62 17.80 0.58
N PRO A 175 18.59 18.49 -0.04
CA PRO A 175 19.54 19.36 0.67
C PRO A 175 18.90 20.55 1.41
N GLU A 176 17.63 20.86 1.13
CA GLU A 176 16.85 21.87 1.86
C GLU A 176 16.30 21.33 3.18
N TYR A 177 15.92 20.05 3.25
CA TYR A 177 15.47 19.41 4.49
C TYR A 177 16.58 19.36 5.53
N LEU A 178 17.82 19.08 5.09
CA LEU A 178 18.98 18.96 5.97
C LEU A 178 19.40 20.28 6.64
N LYS A 179 19.04 21.41 6.04
CA LYS A 179 19.30 22.75 6.59
C LYS A 179 18.25 23.20 7.61
N LEU A 180 17.10 22.53 7.67
CA LEU A 180 15.98 22.87 8.57
C LEU A 180 16.05 22.12 9.90
N LEU A 181 16.87 21.09 9.98
CA LEU A 181 16.95 20.25 11.16
C LEU A 181 17.83 20.93 12.17
N ASP A 182 17.22 21.55 13.17
CA ASP A 182 17.84 21.74 14.46
C ASP A 182 16.93 21.09 15.50
N SER A 183 17.53 20.42 16.47
CA SER A 183 16.93 19.87 17.69
C SER A 183 16.20 18.50 17.70
N LYS A 184 16.18 17.98 18.94
CA LYS A 184 15.75 16.68 19.48
C LYS A 184 14.42 16.09 18.96
N TRP A 185 14.47 14.77 18.82
CA TRP A 185 13.46 13.86 18.29
C TRP A 185 12.49 13.31 19.36
N LEU A 186 11.22 13.15 19.00
CA LEU A 186 10.23 12.35 19.74
C LEU A 186 9.64 11.33 18.76
N TYR A 187 9.67 10.07 19.16
CA TYR A 187 8.97 8.94 18.54
C TYR A 187 7.52 8.86 19.01
#